data_AF-A0A6V7HGP5-F1
#
_entry.id   AF-A0A6V7HGP5-F1
#
_cell.length_a   1.000
_cell.length_b   1.000
_cell.length_c   1.000
_cell.angle_alpha   90.00
_cell.angle_beta   90.00
_cell.angle_gamma   90.00
#
_symmetry.space_group_name_H-M   'P 1'
#
loop_
_entity.id
_entity.type
_entity.pdbx_description
1 polymer ?
#
loop_
_entity_poly.entity_id
_entity_poly.type
_entity_poly.pdbx_seq_one_letter_code
_entity_poly.pdbx_strand_id
1 'polypeptide(L)'
;MVEVLVEPGGQEAAALGNDRKSDDVGNRTERLARSDRCEHSILEQSNLSPIQQFYNGQSIFITGGTGFVGKLLIEKLLRECPGISFVYLLIRPKKGKDMHQRIEEIFDDPLFDKLKEKQPKFRHQIVVVAGDCSQPGLGMSAVDRQTVTREVSIVFHVAATVRFDEKIKLAVPINVRSPIEVMNLCKEIPCLKSFVHVSTAYANCPLDLIEEKVYEAPIDGEKLITIVDYMDEKLIEEITP
;
A
#
# COMPACT_ATOMS: atom_id res chain seq x y z
N MET A 1 -0.85 -16.67 4.25
CA MET A 1 -0.21 -15.39 3.89
C MET A 1 1.17 -15.79 3.38
N VAL A 2 1.36 -15.80 2.07
CA VAL A 2 2.66 -16.10 1.46
C VAL A 2 3.32 -14.75 1.23
N GLU A 3 4.44 -14.52 1.89
CA GLU A 3 5.21 -13.29 1.81
C GLU A 3 6.27 -13.47 0.71
N VAL A 4 6.09 -12.81 -0.43
CA VAL A 4 7.09 -12.82 -1.52
C VAL A 4 7.92 -11.55 -1.38
N LEU A 5 9.11 -11.69 -0.80
CA LEU A 5 10.14 -10.64 -0.79
C LEU A 5 10.78 -10.58 -2.17
N VAL A 6 10.56 -9.49 -2.90
CA VAL A 6 11.24 -9.24 -4.18
C VAL A 6 12.51 -8.43 -3.86
N GLU A 7 13.68 -9.04 -3.99
CA GLU A 7 14.95 -8.32 -3.88
C GLU A 7 15.22 -7.47 -5.14
N PRO A 8 15.74 -6.24 -5.00
CA PRO A 8 16.07 -5.40 -6.16
C PRO A 8 17.40 -5.85 -6.78
N GLY A 9 17.33 -6.65 -7.85
CA GLY A 9 18.47 -6.98 -8.69
C GLY A 9 18.92 -5.81 -9.55
N GLY A 10 20.03 -5.16 -9.17
CA GLY A 10 20.74 -4.17 -9.98
C GLY A 10 21.67 -4.85 -10.99
N GLN A 11 21.56 -4.45 -12.26
CA GLN A 11 22.53 -4.81 -13.30
C GLN A 11 23.80 -3.95 -13.17
N GLU A 12 24.97 -4.58 -13.06
CA GLU A 12 26.27 -3.92 -13.20
C GLU A 12 26.53 -3.54 -14.67
N ALA A 13 26.76 -2.25 -14.92
CA ALA A 13 27.36 -1.77 -16.17
C ALA A 13 28.76 -1.23 -15.87
N ALA A 14 29.76 -1.84 -16.49
CA ALA A 14 31.16 -1.47 -16.39
C ALA A 14 31.43 -0.06 -16.97
N ALA A 15 32.15 0.77 -16.21
CA ALA A 15 32.64 2.07 -16.64
C ALA A 15 34.10 1.97 -17.13
N LEU A 16 34.38 2.50 -18.31
CA LEU A 16 35.72 2.89 -18.77
C LEU A 16 35.85 4.41 -18.57
N GLY A 17 36.92 4.84 -17.92
CA GLY A 17 37.12 6.21 -17.46
C GLY A 17 37.57 7.20 -18.54
N ASN A 18 37.49 8.48 -18.19
CA ASN A 18 38.60 9.41 -18.41
C ASN A 18 38.49 10.65 -17.53
N ASP A 19 39.64 11.13 -17.07
CA ASP A 19 39.85 12.29 -16.22
C ASP A 19 39.36 13.62 -16.82
N ARG A 20 38.83 14.49 -15.95
CA ARG A 20 39.23 15.90 -15.88
C ARG A 20 38.71 16.59 -14.61
N LYS A 21 39.65 17.18 -13.86
CA LYS A 21 39.43 18.06 -12.70
C LYS A 21 38.81 19.40 -13.13
N SER A 22 37.84 19.89 -12.36
CA SER A 22 37.64 21.32 -12.13
C SER A 22 36.84 21.52 -10.84
N ASP A 23 37.33 22.43 -10.01
CA ASP A 23 36.84 22.80 -8.70
C ASP A 23 35.42 23.38 -8.73
N ASP A 24 34.56 22.96 -7.79
CA ASP A 24 33.43 23.77 -7.35
C ASP A 24 33.21 23.63 -5.84
N VAL A 25 33.70 24.65 -5.13
CA VAL A 25 33.58 24.86 -3.69
C VAL A 25 32.17 25.43 -3.45
N GLY A 26 31.17 24.57 -3.55
CA GLY A 26 29.78 25.03 -3.55
C GLY A 26 28.77 23.94 -3.23
N ASN A 27 29.05 22.98 -2.33
CA ASN A 27 28.01 22.01 -1.95
C ASN A 27 28.17 21.28 -0.60
N ARG A 28 28.96 21.82 0.35
CA ARG A 28 29.10 21.21 1.67
C ARG A 28 27.96 21.54 2.63
N THR A 29 27.29 22.67 2.48
CA THR A 29 26.28 23.14 3.45
C THR A 29 24.92 22.46 3.29
N GLU A 30 24.59 21.90 2.12
CA GLU A 30 23.30 21.19 1.90
C GLU A 30 23.35 19.70 2.24
N ARG A 31 24.53 19.06 2.20
CA ARG A 31 24.69 17.66 2.62
C ARG A 31 24.63 17.47 4.14
N LEU A 32 25.01 18.47 4.92
CA LEU A 32 24.91 18.46 6.38
C LEU A 32 23.47 18.65 6.89
N ALA A 33 22.53 19.15 6.07
CA ALA A 33 21.14 19.34 6.49
C ALA A 33 20.25 18.07 6.34
N ARG A 34 20.79 16.96 5.81
CA ARG A 34 20.04 15.70 5.61
C ARG A 34 20.35 14.61 6.64
N SER A 35 21.49 14.66 7.34
CA SER A 35 21.82 13.69 8.39
C SER A 35 21.22 14.03 9.75
N ASP A 36 20.89 15.30 10.00
CA ASP A 36 20.67 15.79 11.36
C ASP A 36 19.18 15.84 11.78
N ARG A 37 18.28 15.20 11.02
CA ARG A 37 16.88 14.99 11.46
C ARG A 37 16.65 13.68 12.22
N CYS A 38 17.71 12.92 12.50
CA CYS A 38 17.65 11.65 13.22
C CYS A 38 18.41 11.70 14.56
N GLU A 39 18.47 12.86 15.20
CA GLU A 39 18.90 12.96 16.61
C GLU A 39 17.70 13.40 17.46
N HIS A 40 16.73 12.51 17.61
CA HIS A 40 15.75 12.61 18.70
C HIS A 40 15.61 11.25 19.39
N SER A 41 16.00 11.26 20.67
CA SER A 41 15.92 10.22 21.71
C SER A 41 16.53 8.83 21.42
N ILE A 42 17.86 8.74 21.59
CA ILE A 42 18.60 7.48 21.76
C ILE A 42 18.15 6.68 23.04
N LEU A 43 17.35 7.29 23.92
CA LEU A 43 16.96 6.70 25.22
C LEU A 43 15.70 5.82 25.22
N GLU A 44 14.98 5.64 24.10
CA GLU A 44 13.77 4.77 24.05
C GLU A 44 13.93 3.50 23.18
N GLN A 45 15.02 3.35 22.43
CA GLN A 45 15.18 2.24 21.49
C GLN A 45 15.45 0.88 22.16
N SER A 46 15.84 0.84 23.44
CA SER A 46 16.34 -0.37 24.09
C SER A 46 15.27 -1.39 24.54
N ASN A 47 13.98 -1.02 24.53
CA ASN A 47 12.88 -1.90 25.00
C ASN A 47 11.86 -2.28 23.91
N LEU A 48 12.06 -1.85 22.66
CA LEU A 48 11.12 -2.17 21.57
C LEU A 48 11.37 -3.60 21.07
N SER A 49 10.30 -4.35 20.82
CA SER A 49 10.37 -5.61 20.08
C SER A 49 10.86 -5.39 18.64
N PRO A 50 11.40 -6.41 17.95
CA PRO A 50 11.84 -6.27 16.56
C PRO A 50 10.76 -5.72 15.61
N ILE A 51 9.50 -6.12 15.81
CA ILE A 51 8.36 -5.61 15.03
C ILE A 51 8.16 -4.12 15.28
N GLN A 52 8.17 -3.69 16.55
CA GLN A 52 8.02 -2.28 16.90
C GLN A 52 9.18 -1.45 16.34
N GLN A 53 10.42 -1.97 16.38
CA GLN A 53 11.59 -1.31 15.80
C GLN A 53 11.42 -1.13 14.28
N PHE A 54 10.90 -2.14 13.57
CA PHE A 54 10.66 -2.07 12.13
C PHE A 54 9.67 -0.96 11.76
N TYR A 55 8.56 -0.84 12.51
CA TYR A 55 7.52 0.18 12.27
C TYR A 55 7.82 1.55 12.88
N ASN A 56 8.86 1.67 13.72
CA ASN A 56 9.21 2.95 14.35
C ASN A 56 9.65 3.98 13.31
N GLY A 57 9.04 5.17 13.36
CA GLY A 57 9.27 6.25 12.41
C GLY A 57 8.83 5.96 10.97
N GLN A 58 8.06 4.89 10.73
CA GLN A 58 7.58 4.54 9.40
C GLN A 58 6.20 5.16 9.14
N SER A 59 5.93 5.51 7.88
CA SER A 59 4.57 5.80 7.44
C SER A 59 4.06 4.71 6.51
N ILE A 60 2.77 4.40 6.66
CA ILE A 60 2.13 3.24 6.05
C ILE A 60 1.03 3.71 5.12
N PHE A 61 0.98 3.19 3.89
CA PHE A 61 -0.17 3.33 2.99
C PHE A 61 -1.02 2.06 3.03
N ILE A 62 -2.33 2.21 3.24
CA ILE A 62 -3.27 1.09 3.30
C ILE A 62 -4.43 1.34 2.34
N THR A 63 -4.63 0.40 1.42
CA THR A 63 -5.88 0.31 0.66
C THR A 63 -6.83 -0.67 1.36
N GLY A 64 -8.14 -0.45 1.25
CA GLY A 64 -9.12 -1.34 1.87
C GLY A 64 -9.25 -1.17 3.39
N GLY A 65 -8.74 -0.07 3.95
CA GLY A 65 -8.77 0.22 5.39
C GLY A 65 -10.18 0.26 6.00
N THR A 66 -11.21 0.55 5.21
CA THR A 66 -12.61 0.53 5.67
C THR A 66 -13.25 -0.86 5.69
N GLY A 67 -12.57 -1.87 5.14
CA GLY A 67 -13.04 -3.26 5.11
C GLY A 67 -12.74 -3.99 6.42
N PHE A 68 -13.27 -5.21 6.57
CA PHE A 68 -13.13 -5.99 7.81
C PHE A 68 -11.67 -6.21 8.21
N VAL A 69 -10.85 -6.78 7.31
CA VAL A 69 -9.42 -7.02 7.56
C VAL A 69 -8.64 -5.71 7.69
N GLY A 70 -8.97 -4.70 6.88
CA GLY A 70 -8.32 -3.39 6.94
C GLY A 70 -8.46 -2.72 8.31
N LYS A 71 -9.66 -2.76 8.91
CA LYS A 71 -9.89 -2.21 10.26
C LYS A 71 -9.04 -2.93 11.31
N LEU A 72 -8.99 -4.26 11.26
CA LEU A 72 -8.17 -5.07 12.18
C LEU A 72 -6.68 -4.76 12.04
N LEU A 73 -6.20 -4.59 10.81
CA LEU A 73 -4.82 -4.23 10.52
C LEU A 73 -4.47 -2.87 11.13
N ILE A 74 -5.30 -1.84 10.88
CA ILE A 74 -5.11 -0.49 11.42
C ILE A 74 -5.09 -0.53 12.96
N GLU A 75 -6.06 -1.20 13.57
CA GLU A 75 -6.18 -1.35 15.03
C GLU A 75 -4.91 -1.97 15.62
N LYS A 76 -4.47 -3.10 15.05
CA LYS A 76 -3.33 -3.86 15.57
C LYS A 76 -2.03 -3.09 15.40
N LEU A 77 -1.82 -2.46 14.25
CA LEU A 77 -0.62 -1.67 13.97
C LEU A 77 -0.51 -0.50 14.94
N LEU A 78 -1.55 0.34 15.06
CA LEU A 78 -1.50 1.52 15.92
C LEU A 78 -1.45 1.17 17.41
N ARG A 79 -2.08 0.06 17.82
CA ARG A 79 -2.11 -0.34 19.23
C ARG A 79 -0.78 -0.90 19.71
N GLU A 80 -0.09 -1.67 18.87
CA GLU A 80 1.16 -2.36 19.24
C GLU A 80 2.41 -1.60 18.81
N CYS A 81 2.32 -0.75 17.78
CA CYS A 81 3.45 -0.01 17.22
C CYS A 81 3.17 1.51 17.31
N PRO A 82 3.23 2.10 18.52
CA PRO A 82 2.94 3.53 18.71
C PRO A 82 3.93 4.45 17.99
N GLY A 83 5.12 3.94 17.64
CA GLY A 83 6.14 4.67 16.90
C GLY A 83 5.85 4.89 15.41
N ILE A 84 4.75 4.36 14.86
CA ILE A 84 4.32 4.68 13.48
C ILE A 84 4.10 6.18 13.35
N SER A 85 4.63 6.80 12.30
CA SER A 85 4.47 8.24 12.09
C SER A 85 3.07 8.57 11.57
N PHE A 86 2.71 8.05 10.40
CA PHE A 86 1.41 8.27 9.78
C PHE A 86 0.86 7.01 9.09
N VAL A 87 -0.46 6.87 9.07
CA VAL A 87 -1.19 5.87 8.31
C VAL A 87 -2.06 6.58 7.28
N TYR A 88 -1.65 6.49 6.02
CA TYR A 88 -2.34 7.00 4.85
C TYR A 88 -3.37 5.98 4.38
N LEU A 89 -4.65 6.32 4.49
CA LEU A 89 -5.77 5.44 4.14
C LEU A 89 -6.38 5.87 2.81
N LEU A 90 -6.33 5.00 1.80
CA LEU A 90 -7.04 5.22 0.55
C LEU A 90 -8.54 4.97 0.75
N ILE A 91 -9.35 6.00 0.51
CA ILE A 91 -10.79 5.96 0.74
C ILE A 91 -11.55 6.36 -0.50
N ARG A 92 -12.42 5.46 -0.94
CA ARG A 92 -13.38 5.72 -2.02
C ARG A 92 -14.36 6.82 -1.62
N PRO A 93 -14.39 7.96 -2.33
CA PRO A 93 -15.38 9.01 -2.11
C PRO A 93 -16.79 8.47 -2.31
N LYS A 94 -17.76 8.96 -1.52
CA LYS A 94 -19.18 8.67 -1.71
C LYS A 94 -19.96 9.97 -1.80
N LYS A 95 -20.90 10.07 -2.76
CA LYS A 95 -21.74 11.26 -2.89
C LYS A 95 -22.49 11.53 -1.57
N GLY A 96 -22.43 12.77 -1.09
CA GLY A 96 -23.15 13.22 0.10
C GLY A 96 -22.59 12.72 1.44
N LYS A 97 -21.39 12.13 1.48
CA LYS A 97 -20.72 11.79 2.74
C LYS A 97 -19.29 12.33 2.75
N ASP A 98 -18.95 13.06 3.81
CA ASP A 98 -17.59 13.49 4.05
C ASP A 98 -16.69 12.29 4.41
N MET A 99 -15.47 12.27 3.87
CA MET A 99 -14.56 11.14 4.06
C MET A 99 -13.95 11.11 5.47
N HIS A 100 -13.71 12.27 6.09
CA HIS A 100 -13.22 12.35 7.46
C HIS A 100 -14.28 11.85 8.43
N GLN A 101 -15.53 12.30 8.27
CA GLN A 101 -16.65 11.82 9.09
C GLN A 101 -16.81 10.30 8.99
N ARG A 102 -16.72 9.72 7.78
CA ARG A 102 -16.82 8.27 7.59
C ARG A 102 -15.70 7.50 8.31
N ILE A 103 -14.53 8.10 8.44
CA ILE A 103 -13.40 7.49 9.17
C ILE A 103 -13.59 7.58 10.67
N GLU A 104 -14.09 8.72 11.17
CA GLU A 104 -14.45 8.85 12.57
C GLU A 104 -15.51 7.81 12.97
N GLU A 105 -16.56 7.63 12.15
CA GLU A 105 -17.58 6.59 12.35
C GLU A 105 -16.97 5.17 12.41
N ILE A 106 -15.94 4.89 11.61
CA ILE A 106 -15.23 3.60 11.65
C ILE A 106 -14.50 3.43 12.98
N PHE A 107 -13.86 4.48 13.49
CA PHE A 107 -13.12 4.44 14.73
C PHE A 107 -13.99 4.44 15.99
N ASP A 108 -15.29 4.69 15.86
CA ASP A 108 -16.25 4.53 16.95
C ASP A 108 -16.67 3.06 17.17
N ASP A 109 -16.38 2.17 16.22
CA ASP A 109 -16.58 0.71 16.36
C ASP A 109 -15.87 0.17 17.62
N PRO A 110 -16.52 -0.71 18.41
CA PRO A 110 -15.92 -1.32 19.61
C PRO A 110 -14.59 -2.05 19.38
N LEU A 111 -14.32 -2.44 18.13
CA LEU A 111 -13.02 -2.96 17.72
C LEU A 111 -11.87 -2.06 18.18
N PHE A 112 -12.04 -0.74 18.14
CA PHE A 112 -10.99 0.22 18.45
C PHE A 112 -10.93 0.60 19.93
N ASP A 113 -11.75 0.04 20.83
CA ASP A 113 -11.81 0.46 22.23
C ASP A 113 -10.47 0.27 22.95
N LYS A 114 -9.81 -0.87 22.74
CA LYS A 114 -8.45 -1.11 23.27
C LYS A 114 -7.41 -0.16 22.70
N LEU A 115 -7.55 0.23 21.43
CA LEU A 115 -6.68 1.23 20.82
C LEU A 115 -6.91 2.61 21.44
N LYS A 116 -8.18 3.02 21.63
CA LYS A 116 -8.54 4.29 22.28
C LYS A 116 -7.96 4.38 23.69
N GLU A 117 -7.99 3.29 24.45
CA GLU A 117 -7.40 3.24 25.80
C GLU A 117 -5.88 3.34 25.78
N LYS A 118 -5.20 2.57 24.92
CA LYS A 118 -3.73 2.53 24.89
C LYS A 118 -3.10 3.73 24.19
N GLN A 119 -3.72 4.23 23.14
CA GLN A 119 -3.21 5.31 22.29
C GLN A 119 -4.32 6.35 22.02
N PRO A 120 -4.78 7.13 23.01
CA PRO A 120 -5.93 8.04 22.85
C PRO A 120 -5.81 9.06 21.70
N LYS A 121 -4.57 9.37 21.28
CA LYS A 121 -4.28 10.33 20.21
C LYS A 121 -4.09 9.69 18.82
N PHE A 122 -4.32 8.38 18.65
CA PHE A 122 -4.02 7.66 17.41
C PHE A 122 -4.63 8.30 16.15
N ARG A 123 -5.79 8.97 16.28
CA ARG A 123 -6.47 9.67 15.18
C ARG A 123 -5.58 10.72 14.50
N HIS A 124 -4.65 11.35 15.21
CA HIS A 124 -3.72 12.33 14.62
C HIS A 124 -2.71 11.70 13.67
N GLN A 125 -2.50 10.38 13.75
CA GLN A 125 -1.64 9.62 12.85
C GLN A 125 -2.37 9.23 11.56
N ILE A 126 -3.69 9.43 11.47
CA ILE A 126 -4.49 9.02 10.30
C ILE A 126 -4.53 10.15 9.28
N VAL A 127 -4.14 9.84 8.05
CA VAL A 127 -4.25 10.74 6.90
C VAL A 127 -5.18 10.11 5.87
N VAL A 128 -6.25 10.80 5.51
CA VAL A 128 -7.20 10.33 4.50
C VAL A 128 -6.69 10.72 3.11
N VAL A 129 -6.60 9.74 2.22
CA VAL A 129 -6.27 9.93 0.81
C VAL A 129 -7.50 9.58 -0.03
N ALA A 130 -8.00 10.55 -0.79
CA ALA A 130 -9.12 10.33 -1.68
C ALA A 130 -8.67 9.48 -2.87
N GLY A 131 -9.38 8.39 -3.15
CA GLY A 131 -9.13 7.60 -4.35
C GLY A 131 -9.91 6.29 -4.41
N ASP A 132 -9.86 5.63 -5.55
CA ASP A 132 -10.53 4.37 -5.81
C ASP A 132 -9.62 3.41 -6.58
N CYS A 133 -9.35 2.26 -5.99
CA CYS A 133 -8.58 1.17 -6.61
C CYS A 133 -9.13 0.72 -7.97
N SER A 134 -10.41 0.96 -8.27
CA SER A 134 -10.98 0.63 -9.58
C SER A 134 -10.52 1.57 -10.71
N GLN A 135 -9.97 2.74 -10.36
CA GLN A 135 -9.61 3.80 -11.30
C GLN A 135 -8.10 3.77 -11.62
N PRO A 136 -7.71 4.21 -12.82
CA PRO A 136 -6.30 4.42 -13.17
C PRO A 136 -5.59 5.30 -12.13
N GLY A 137 -4.34 4.99 -11.80
CA GLY A 137 -3.57 5.71 -10.78
C GLY A 137 -4.22 5.70 -9.39
N LEU A 138 -5.03 4.67 -9.08
CA LEU A 138 -5.83 4.54 -7.86
C LEU A 138 -6.83 5.69 -7.65
N GLY A 139 -7.15 6.45 -8.69
CA GLY A 139 -8.03 7.63 -8.61
C GLY A 139 -7.51 8.73 -7.68
N MET A 140 -6.21 8.73 -7.36
CA MET A 140 -5.60 9.73 -6.49
C MET A 140 -5.35 11.03 -7.25
N SER A 141 -5.41 12.16 -6.52
CA SER A 141 -4.91 13.42 -7.05
C SER A 141 -3.38 13.37 -7.19
N ALA A 142 -2.82 14.20 -8.08
CA ALA A 142 -1.37 14.30 -8.23
C ALA A 142 -0.67 14.75 -6.93
N VAL A 143 -1.33 15.60 -6.15
CA VAL A 143 -0.83 16.11 -4.85
C VAL A 143 -0.79 15.00 -3.81
N ASP A 144 -1.86 14.20 -3.72
CA ASP A 144 -1.91 13.07 -2.79
C ASP A 144 -0.90 12.00 -3.18
N ARG A 145 -0.80 11.67 -4.47
CA ARG A 145 0.20 10.73 -4.97
C ARG A 145 1.61 11.18 -4.60
N GLN A 146 1.94 12.44 -4.84
CA GLN A 146 3.26 12.98 -4.48
C GLN A 146 3.52 12.88 -2.97
N THR A 147 2.51 13.19 -2.14
CA THR A 147 2.61 13.06 -0.68
C THR A 147 2.85 11.62 -0.26
N VAL A 148 2.04 10.68 -0.77
CA VAL A 148 2.21 9.24 -0.49
C VAL A 148 3.60 8.76 -0.91
N THR A 149 4.04 9.10 -2.13
CA THR A 149 5.36 8.66 -2.64
C THR A 149 6.54 9.17 -1.80
N ARG A 150 6.40 10.36 -1.19
CA ARG A 150 7.47 10.98 -0.41
C ARG A 150 7.53 10.47 1.03
N GLU A 151 6.38 10.23 1.65
CA GLU A 151 6.28 10.00 3.09
C GLU A 151 6.19 8.53 3.48
N VAL A 152 5.68 7.68 2.58
CA VAL A 152 5.39 6.26 2.87
C VAL A 152 6.62 5.40 2.68
N SER A 153 6.76 4.38 3.51
CA SER A 153 7.79 3.34 3.38
C SER A 153 7.22 1.91 3.41
N ILE A 154 5.96 1.73 3.82
CA ILE A 154 5.31 0.42 3.90
C ILE A 154 3.94 0.49 3.24
N VAL A 155 3.61 -0.49 2.40
CA VAL A 155 2.34 -0.52 1.67
C VAL A 155 1.58 -1.81 1.96
N PHE A 156 0.33 -1.70 2.42
CA PHE A 156 -0.61 -2.80 2.53
C PHE A 156 -1.71 -2.68 1.48
N HIS A 157 -1.74 -3.63 0.54
CA HIS A 157 -2.82 -3.75 -0.42
C HIS A 157 -3.85 -4.79 0.04
N VAL A 158 -4.92 -4.31 0.68
CA VAL A 158 -6.03 -5.12 1.21
C VAL A 158 -7.33 -4.93 0.42
N ALA A 159 -7.42 -3.87 -0.40
CA ALA A 159 -8.62 -3.61 -1.20
C ALA A 159 -8.83 -4.71 -2.24
N ALA A 160 -10.00 -5.35 -2.17
CA ALA A 160 -10.49 -6.30 -3.17
C ALA A 160 -12.02 -6.26 -3.18
N THR A 161 -12.64 -6.68 -4.28
CA THR A 161 -14.01 -7.22 -4.22
C THR A 161 -13.92 -8.71 -3.93
N VAL A 162 -14.65 -9.15 -2.90
CA VAL A 162 -14.61 -10.52 -2.37
C VAL A 162 -15.94 -11.25 -2.58
N ARG A 163 -16.80 -10.70 -3.46
CA ARG A 163 -18.03 -11.33 -3.88
C ARG A 163 -17.70 -12.43 -4.89
N PHE A 164 -18.16 -13.65 -4.62
CA PHE A 164 -17.95 -14.79 -5.51
C PHE A 164 -18.77 -14.68 -6.81
N ASP A 165 -19.84 -13.90 -6.78
CA ASP A 165 -20.76 -13.62 -7.88
C ASP A 165 -20.53 -12.22 -8.50
N GLU A 166 -19.33 -11.65 -8.33
CA GLU A 166 -19.02 -10.33 -8.89
C GLU A 166 -18.87 -10.42 -10.41
N LYS A 167 -19.45 -9.45 -11.12
CA LYS A 167 -19.26 -9.32 -12.57
C LYS A 167 -17.79 -9.11 -12.88
N ILE A 168 -17.26 -9.81 -13.89
CA ILE A 168 -15.86 -9.69 -14.33
C ILE A 168 -15.48 -8.24 -14.66
N LYS A 169 -16.41 -7.48 -15.24
CA LYS A 169 -16.22 -6.05 -15.55
C LYS A 169 -15.96 -5.17 -14.31
N LEU A 170 -16.42 -5.60 -13.14
CA LEU A 170 -16.19 -4.93 -11.85
C LEU A 170 -15.00 -5.56 -11.09
N ALA A 171 -14.85 -6.89 -11.18
CA ALA A 171 -13.80 -7.63 -10.51
C ALA A 171 -12.41 -7.32 -11.08
N VAL A 172 -12.24 -7.25 -12.41
CA VAL A 172 -10.93 -7.04 -13.04
C VAL A 172 -10.30 -5.68 -12.68
N PRO A 173 -11.01 -4.54 -12.73
CA PRO A 173 -10.44 -3.27 -12.29
C PRO A 173 -9.93 -3.30 -10.84
N ILE A 174 -10.62 -3.99 -9.94
CA ILE A 174 -10.27 -3.98 -8.52
C ILE A 174 -9.25 -5.07 -8.18
N ASN A 175 -9.42 -6.30 -8.63
CA ASN A 175 -8.62 -7.44 -8.19
C ASN A 175 -7.42 -7.75 -9.11
N VAL A 176 -7.41 -7.23 -10.34
CA VAL A 176 -6.32 -7.47 -11.32
C VAL A 176 -5.56 -6.19 -11.61
N ARG A 177 -6.26 -5.12 -12.02
CA ARG A 177 -5.62 -3.84 -12.35
C ARG A 177 -5.09 -3.14 -11.10
N SER A 178 -5.85 -3.11 -10.00
CA SER A 178 -5.42 -2.34 -8.83
C SER A 178 -4.12 -2.83 -8.17
N PRO A 179 -3.83 -4.16 -8.07
CA PRO A 179 -2.49 -4.60 -7.67
C PRO A 179 -1.36 -4.05 -8.56
N ILE A 180 -1.58 -3.98 -9.88
CA ILE A 180 -0.60 -3.41 -10.83
C ILE A 180 -0.40 -1.91 -10.55
N GLU A 181 -1.49 -1.16 -10.36
CA GLU A 181 -1.45 0.26 -10.04
C GLU A 181 -0.75 0.54 -8.70
N VAL A 182 -1.00 -0.27 -7.66
CA VAL A 182 -0.30 -0.16 -6.38
C VAL A 182 1.18 -0.51 -6.54
N MET A 183 1.54 -1.54 -7.32
CA MET A 183 2.94 -1.84 -7.60
C MET A 183 3.64 -0.71 -8.37
N ASN A 184 2.95 -0.04 -9.28
CA ASN A 184 3.51 1.13 -9.98
C ASN A 184 3.71 2.31 -9.03
N LEU A 185 2.78 2.55 -8.11
CA LEU A 185 2.98 3.52 -7.02
C LEU A 185 4.19 3.15 -6.15
N CYS A 186 4.35 1.87 -5.80
CA CYS A 186 5.48 1.39 -4.99
C CYS A 186 6.83 1.67 -5.66
N LYS A 187 6.93 1.58 -7.00
CA LYS A 187 8.16 1.92 -7.74
C LYS A 187 8.55 3.39 -7.64
N GLU A 188 7.59 4.27 -7.31
CA GLU A 188 7.82 5.71 -7.13
C GLU A 188 8.22 6.07 -5.69
N ILE A 189 8.11 5.14 -4.74
CA ILE A 189 8.45 5.35 -3.33
C ILE A 189 9.97 5.13 -3.12
N PRO A 190 10.77 6.18 -2.86
CA PRO A 190 12.23 6.03 -2.78
C PRO A 190 12.72 5.22 -1.57
N CYS A 191 11.92 5.19 -0.50
CA CYS A 191 12.26 4.53 0.76
C CYS A 191 11.35 3.35 1.06
N LEU A 192 10.88 2.63 0.03
CA LEU A 192 10.03 1.46 0.19
C LEU A 192 10.80 0.35 0.92
N LYS A 193 10.24 -0.10 2.05
CA LYS A 193 10.76 -1.20 2.87
C LYS A 193 9.96 -2.49 2.70
N SER A 194 8.65 -2.39 2.49
CA SER A 194 7.79 -3.57 2.36
C SER A 194 6.51 -3.26 1.59
N PHE A 195 6.11 -4.22 0.75
CA PHE A 195 4.81 -4.29 0.11
C PHE A 195 4.13 -5.61 0.50
N VAL A 196 2.93 -5.51 1.07
CA VAL A 196 2.15 -6.66 1.52
C VAL A 196 0.83 -6.68 0.76
N HIS A 197 0.63 -7.70 -0.07
CA HIS A 197 -0.64 -7.95 -0.76
C HIS A 197 -1.44 -9.03 -0.02
N VAL A 198 -2.70 -8.72 0.30
CA VAL A 198 -3.62 -9.68 0.89
C VAL A 198 -4.36 -10.41 -0.22
N SER A 199 -3.91 -11.63 -0.51
CA SER A 199 -4.58 -12.56 -1.43
C SER A 199 -5.60 -13.45 -0.69
N THR A 200 -6.10 -14.50 -1.36
CA THR A 200 -7.11 -15.41 -0.85
C THR A 200 -6.70 -16.87 -1.06
N ALA A 201 -7.06 -17.75 -0.12
CA ALA A 201 -6.90 -19.20 -0.28
C ALA A 201 -7.74 -19.74 -1.47
N TYR A 202 -8.73 -18.98 -1.93
CA TYR A 202 -9.56 -19.32 -3.08
C TYR A 202 -8.93 -18.95 -4.44
N ALA A 203 -7.72 -18.39 -4.48
CA ALA A 203 -7.09 -17.93 -5.72
C ALA A 203 -6.88 -19.07 -6.74
N ASN A 204 -6.70 -20.29 -6.24
CA ASN A 204 -6.54 -21.51 -7.03
C ASN A 204 -7.56 -22.59 -6.61
N CYS A 205 -8.78 -22.19 -6.22
CA CYS A 205 -9.81 -23.14 -5.78
C CYS A 205 -10.27 -24.20 -6.79
N PRO A 206 -10.03 -24.08 -8.12
CA PRO A 206 -10.29 -25.19 -9.05
C PRO A 206 -9.30 -26.36 -8.94
N LEU A 207 -8.19 -26.21 -8.20
CA LEU A 207 -7.18 -27.26 -8.03
C LEU A 207 -7.46 -28.08 -6.76
N ASP A 208 -7.35 -29.41 -6.86
CA ASP A 208 -7.52 -30.32 -5.72
C ASP A 208 -6.39 -30.19 -4.68
N LEU A 209 -5.18 -29.86 -5.14
CA LEU A 209 -4.00 -29.67 -4.31
C LEU A 209 -3.35 -28.32 -4.61
N ILE A 210 -3.25 -27.50 -3.56
CA ILE A 210 -2.59 -26.18 -3.62
C ILE A 210 -1.26 -26.29 -2.86
N GLU A 211 -0.17 -26.33 -3.60
CA GLU A 211 1.22 -26.22 -3.14
C GLU A 211 1.66 -24.76 -2.98
N GLU A 212 2.71 -24.53 -2.19
CA GLU A 212 3.38 -23.23 -2.03
C GLU A 212 4.28 -22.92 -3.24
N LYS A 213 3.66 -22.52 -4.34
CA LYS A 213 4.34 -22.11 -5.57
C LYS A 213 3.59 -20.99 -6.27
N VAL A 214 4.27 -20.33 -7.20
CA VAL A 214 3.62 -19.41 -8.13
C VAL A 214 2.96 -20.24 -9.23
N TYR A 215 1.66 -20.02 -9.42
CA TYR A 215 0.88 -20.70 -10.46
C TYR A 215 0.90 -19.86 -11.74
N GLU A 216 1.06 -20.51 -12.88
CA GLU A 216 0.89 -19.84 -14.17
C GLU A 216 -0.59 -19.46 -14.35
N ALA A 217 -0.84 -18.19 -14.64
CA ALA A 217 -2.17 -17.71 -14.95
C ALA A 217 -2.57 -18.19 -16.36
N PRO A 218 -3.84 -18.62 -16.56
CA PRO A 218 -4.31 -19.07 -17.88
C PRO A 218 -4.36 -17.93 -18.91
N ILE A 219 -4.38 -16.68 -18.44
CA ILE A 219 -4.32 -15.47 -19.27
C ILE A 219 -3.42 -14.44 -18.59
N ASP A 220 -2.66 -13.72 -19.41
CA ASP A 220 -1.89 -12.57 -18.97
C ASP A 220 -2.80 -11.44 -18.46
N GLY A 221 -2.40 -10.80 -17.36
CA GLY A 221 -3.21 -9.79 -16.68
C GLY A 221 -3.53 -8.57 -17.55
N GLU A 222 -2.56 -8.07 -18.31
CA GLU A 222 -2.74 -6.92 -19.20
C GLU A 222 -3.67 -7.26 -20.37
N LYS A 223 -3.57 -8.48 -20.90
CA LYS A 223 -4.52 -8.97 -21.91
C LYS A 223 -5.94 -9.06 -21.35
N LEU A 224 -6.12 -9.60 -20.14
CA LEU A 224 -7.43 -9.67 -19.49
C LEU A 224 -8.02 -8.28 -19.26
N ILE A 225 -7.20 -7.34 -18.78
CA ILE A 225 -7.58 -5.93 -18.62
C ILE A 225 -8.06 -5.34 -19.96
N THR A 226 -7.28 -5.54 -21.02
CA THR A 226 -7.61 -5.05 -22.37
C THR A 226 -8.94 -5.62 -22.86
N ILE A 227 -9.15 -6.93 -22.72
CA ILE A 227 -10.41 -7.60 -23.09
C ILE A 227 -11.59 -6.95 -22.36
N VAL A 228 -11.47 -6.76 -21.04
CA VAL A 228 -12.56 -6.19 -20.23
C VAL A 228 -12.84 -4.72 -20.56
N ASP A 229 -11.83 -3.94 -20.95
CA ASP A 229 -12.01 -2.52 -21.29
C ASP A 229 -12.71 -2.30 -22.63
N TYR A 230 -12.49 -3.19 -23.61
CA TYR A 230 -13.01 -3.02 -24.97
C TYR A 230 -14.23 -3.89 -25.30
N MET A 231 -14.51 -4.94 -24.54
CA MET A 231 -15.68 -5.79 -24.79
C MET A 231 -16.97 -5.19 -24.22
N ASP A 232 -18.07 -5.40 -24.95
CA ASP A 232 -19.40 -5.02 -24.48
C ASP A 232 -19.79 -5.83 -23.23
N GLU A 233 -20.51 -5.19 -22.31
CA GLU A 233 -20.90 -5.81 -21.04
C GLU A 233 -21.75 -7.06 -21.23
N LYS A 234 -22.69 -7.06 -22.21
CA LYS A 234 -23.52 -8.22 -22.48
C LYS A 234 -22.70 -9.40 -22.97
N LEU A 235 -21.73 -9.12 -23.85
CA LEU A 235 -20.87 -10.16 -24.39
C LEU A 235 -19.97 -10.76 -23.33
N ILE A 236 -19.43 -9.94 -22.40
CA ILE A 236 -18.67 -10.44 -21.26
C ILE A 236 -19.57 -11.33 -20.38
N GLU A 237 -20.79 -10.88 -20.06
CA GLU A 237 -21.72 -11.66 -19.24
C GLU A 237 -22.12 -12.99 -19.88
N GLU A 238 -22.27 -13.04 -21.20
CA GLU A 238 -22.61 -14.28 -21.93
C GLU A 238 -21.49 -15.33 -21.95
N ILE A 239 -20.22 -14.91 -21.83
CA ILE A 239 -19.05 -15.80 -21.91
C ILE A 239 -18.42 -16.11 -20.55
N THR A 240 -18.85 -15.43 -19.50
CA THR A 240 -18.39 -15.67 -18.13
C THR A 240 -19.37 -16.58 -17.38
N PRO A 241 -18.89 -17.40 -16.41
CA PRO A 241 -19.74 -18.29 -15.63
C PRO A 241 -20.89 -17.61 -14.89
#